data_AF-A0A397U1Z0-F1
#
_entry.id   AF-A0A397U1Z0-F1
#
_cell.length_a   1.000
_cell.length_b   1.000
_cell.length_c   1.000
_cell.angle_alpha   90.00
_cell.angle_beta   90.00
_cell.angle_gamma   90.00
#
_symmetry.space_group_name_H-M   'P 1'
#
loop_
_entity.id
_entity.type
_entity.pdbx_description
1 polymer ?
#
loop_
_entity_poly.entity_id
_entity_poly.type
_entity_poly.pdbx_seq_one_letter_code
_entity_poly.pdbx_strand_id
1 'polypeptide(L)' 'MFVCQYAKQGSLRKLLDNRYKDLIKGLVAIHEANLVHKDFHSGNIVNDNTYNSFITDFGLCRPKFLLDILHIMTYHMILA' A
#
# COMPACT_ATOMS: atom_id res chain seq x y z
N MET A 1 -18.95 42.05 4.14
CA MET A 1 -19.13 40.64 4.55
C MET A 1 -18.79 39.78 3.34
N PHE A 2 -17.81 38.87 3.47
CA PHE A 2 -17.48 37.91 2.42
C PHE A 2 -18.10 36.56 2.77
N VAL A 3 -18.85 36.00 1.83
CA VAL A 3 -19.43 34.66 1.94
C VAL A 3 -18.53 33.74 1.12
N CYS A 4 -17.77 32.87 1.78
CA CYS A 4 -16.99 31.81 1.14
C CYS A 4 -17.75 30.50 1.14
N GLN A 5 -17.55 29.70 0.09
CA GLN A 5 -18.11 28.35 0.01
C GLN A 5 -17.45 27.43 1.03
N TYR A 6 -18.25 26.53 1.61
CA TYR A 6 -17.75 25.54 2.56
C TYR A 6 -16.92 24.47 1.83
N ALA A 7 -15.65 24.36 2.18
CA ALA A 7 -14.76 23.32 1.68
C ALA A 7 -15.04 21.99 2.40
N LYS A 8 -15.92 21.15 1.83
CA LYS A 8 -16.35 19.86 2.40
C LYS A 8 -15.19 18.95 2.82
N GLN A 9 -14.07 19.05 2.11
CA GLN A 9 -12.92 18.16 2.27
C GLN A 9 -11.90 18.65 3.30
N GLY A 10 -12.13 19.84 3.87
CA GLY A 10 -11.26 20.43 4.87
C GLY A 10 -9.90 20.80 4.29
N SER A 11 -8.86 20.70 5.13
CA SER A 11 -7.51 21.09 4.76
C SER A 11 -6.82 20.06 3.85
N LEU A 12 -5.86 20.52 3.06
CA LEU A 12 -4.98 19.66 2.27
C LEU A 12 -4.34 18.56 3.14
N ARG A 13 -3.92 18.87 4.38
CA ARG A 13 -3.39 17.88 5.33
C ARG A 13 -4.36 16.72 5.57
N LYS A 14 -5.63 17.02 5.87
CA LYS A 14 -6.65 16.00 6.13
C LYS A 14 -6.90 15.11 4.91
N LEU A 15 -6.87 15.72 3.72
CA LEU A 15 -6.99 15.00 2.46
C LEU A 15 -5.80 14.04 2.28
N LEU A 16 -4.57 14.52 2.45
CA LEU A 16 -3.36 13.70 2.32
C LEU A 16 -3.35 12.55 3.34
N ASP A 17 -3.70 12.82 4.61
CA ASP A 17 -3.75 11.83 5.69
C ASP A 17 -4.74 10.69 5.38
N ASN A 18 -5.91 11.02 4.82
CA ASN A 18 -6.90 10.02 4.43
C ASN A 18 -6.38 9.10 3.32
N ARG A 19 -5.69 9.65 2.31
CA ARG A 19 -5.11 8.84 1.22
C ARG A 19 -4.12 7.79 1.75
N TYR A 20 -3.24 8.18 2.67
CA TYR A 20 -2.28 7.24 3.25
C TYR A 20 -2.95 6.16 4.09
N LYS A 21 -4.05 6.48 4.79
CA LYS A 21 -4.80 5.47 5.56
C LYS A 21 -5.35 4.36 4.68
N ASP A 22 -5.88 4.69 3.50
CA ASP A 22 -6.48 3.66 2.64
C ASP A 22 -5.41 2.78 1.97
N LEU A 23 -4.24 3.33 1.64
CA LEU A 23 -3.09 2.54 1.21
C LEU A 23 -2.61 1.57 2.30
N ILE A 24 -2.54 2.04 3.55
CA ILE A 24 -2.16 1.18 4.70
C ILE A 24 -3.18 0.04 4.86
N LYS A 25 -4.49 0.33 4.79
CA LYS A 25 -5.52 -0.71 4.84
C LYS A 25 -5.38 -1.73 3.70
N GLY A 26 -5.07 -1.25 2.49
CA GLY A 26 -4.81 -2.13 1.34
C GLY A 26 -3.65 -3.10 1.59
N LEU A 27 -2.53 -2.60 2.13
CA LEU A 27 -1.38 -3.45 2.49
C LEU A 27 -1.72 -4.45 3.60
N VAL A 28 -2.48 -4.03 4.61
CA VAL A 28 -2.94 -4.92 5.68
C VAL A 28 -3.79 -6.05 5.10
N ALA A 29 -4.74 -5.74 4.21
CA ALA A 29 -5.57 -6.75 3.57
C ALA A 29 -4.76 -7.75 2.73
N ILE A 30 -3.71 -7.29 2.02
CA ILE A 30 -2.78 -8.18 1.29
C ILE A 30 -2.05 -9.12 2.26
N HIS A 31 -1.57 -8.60 3.38
CA HIS A 31 -0.88 -9.39 4.40
C HIS A 31 -1.79 -10.39 5.11
N GLU A 32 -3.04 -10.01 5.39
CA GLU A 32 -4.07 -10.90 5.97
C GLU A 32 -4.43 -12.04 5.01
N ALA A 33 -4.34 -11.81 3.70
CA ALA A 33 -4.43 -12.86 2.68
C ALA A 33 -3.17 -13.76 2.59
N ASN A 34 -2.23 -13.64 3.54
CA ASN A 34 -0.93 -14.32 3.56
C ASN A 34 -0.05 -14.03 2.34
N LEU A 35 -0.21 -12.87 1.70
CA LEU A 35 0.59 -12.42 0.57
C LEU A 35 1.49 -11.26 0.98
N VAL A 36 2.55 -11.03 0.22
CA VAL A 36 3.39 -9.84 0.26
C VAL A 36 3.43 -9.26 -1.15
N HIS A 37 3.16 -7.96 -1.30
CA HIS A 37 3.06 -7.30 -2.62
C HIS A 37 4.39 -7.30 -3.39
N LYS A 38 5.52 -7.14 -2.67
CA LYS A 38 6.91 -7.18 -3.16
C LYS A 38 7.35 -6.07 -4.13
N ASP A 39 6.44 -5.28 -4.68
CA ASP A 39 6.75 -4.17 -5.58
C ASP A 39 5.91 -2.92 -5.26
N PHE A 40 5.75 -2.64 -3.97
CA PHE A 40 4.93 -1.52 -3.53
C PHE A 40 5.68 -0.19 -3.66
N HIS A 41 5.41 0.55 -4.73
CA HIS A 41 5.93 1.89 -4.98
C HIS A 41 4.88 2.79 -5.63
N SER A 42 5.14 4.10 -5.74
CA SER A 42 4.18 5.08 -6.27
C SER A 42 3.67 4.78 -7.69
N GLY A 43 4.48 4.16 -8.55
CA GLY A 43 4.05 3.69 -9.88
C GLY A 43 2.98 2.59 -9.89
N ASN A 44 2.82 1.88 -8.76
CA ASN A 44 1.83 0.81 -8.58
C ASN A 44 0.67 1.27 -7.68
N ILE A 45 0.49 2.59 -7.56
CA ILE A 45 -0.64 3.22 -6.88
C ILE A 45 -1.46 3.98 -7.91
N VAL A 46 -2.69 3.55 -8.14
CA VAL A 46 -3.63 4.20 -9.06
C VAL A 46 -4.65 4.99 -8.27
N ASN A 47 -4.87 6.25 -8.66
CA ASN A 47 -5.90 7.09 -8.06
C ASN A 47 -7.13 7.10 -8.97
N ASP A 48 -8.26 6.61 -8.48
CA ASP A 48 -9.56 6.76 -9.14
C ASP A 48 -10.03 8.21 -9.06
N ASN A 49 -9.82 8.84 -7.90
CA ASN A 49 -10.08 10.25 -7.69
C ASN A 49 -9.15 10.82 -6.62
N THR A 50 -9.37 12.08 -6.23
CA THR A 50 -8.51 12.78 -5.24
C THR A 50 -8.46 12.09 -3.87
N TYR A 51 -9.41 11.22 -3.54
CA TYR A 51 -9.57 10.58 -2.24
C TYR A 51 -9.37 9.07 -2.27
N ASN A 52 -9.57 8.43 -3.42
CA ASN A 52 -9.52 6.99 -3.56
C ASN A 52 -8.26 6.56 -4.32
N SER A 53 -7.38 5.87 -3.61
CA SER A 53 -6.15 5.28 -4.12
C SER A 53 -6.22 3.77 -3.97
N PHE A 54 -5.72 3.04 -4.98
CA PHE A 54 -5.70 1.59 -5.02
C PHE A 54 -4.28 1.09 -5.25
N ILE A 55 -3.93 -0.01 -4.59
CA ILE A 55 -2.71 -0.75 -4.85
C ILE A 55 -2.97 -1.65 -6.06
N THR A 56 -2.10 -1.57 -7.07
CA THR A 56 -2.21 -2.34 -8.31
C THR A 56 -0.96 -3.17 -8.56
N ASP A 57 -0.92 -3.85 -9.70
CA ASP A 57 0.17 -4.74 -10.13
C ASP A 57 0.58 -5.77 -9.08
N PHE A 58 -0.19 -6.86 -9.03
CA PHE A 58 0.06 -7.98 -8.13
C PHE A 58 0.96 -9.05 -8.76
N GLY A 59 1.64 -8.76 -9.88
CA GLY A 59 2.44 -9.75 -10.63
C GLY A 59 3.61 -10.34 -9.82
N LEU A 60 4.13 -9.56 -8.87
CA LEU A 60 5.20 -9.96 -7.96
C LEU A 60 4.70 -10.40 -6.58
N CYS A 61 3.38 -10.48 -6.37
CA CYS A 61 2.84 -10.98 -5.12
C CYS A 61 3.31 -12.41 -4.84
N ARG A 62 3.74 -12.65 -3.60
CA ARG A 62 4.21 -13.95 -3.16
C ARG A 62 3.60 -14.31 -1.81
N PRO A 63 3.31 -15.59 -1.55
CA PRO A 63 2.94 -16.02 -0.22
C PRO A 63 4.04 -15.72 0.80
N LYS A 64 3.66 -15.24 1.98
CA LYS A 64 4.57 -14.86 3.06
C LYS A 64 5.52 -16.00 3.45
N PHE A 65 4.99 -17.22 3.57
CA PHE A 65 5.74 -18.42 3.94
C PHE A 65 6.81 -18.82 2.91
N LEU A 66 6.59 -18.56 1.62
CA LEU A 66 7.61 -18.79 0.59
C LEU A 66 8.78 -17.82 0.73
N LEU A 67 8.51 -16.59 1.17
CA LEU A 67 9.55 -15.60 1.45
C LEU A 67 10.41 -16.00 2.64
N ASP A 68 9.78 -16.49 3.71
CA ASP A 68 10.47 -16.94 4.93
C ASP A 68 11.37 -18.16 4.62
N ILE A 69 10.88 -19.12 3.83
CA ILE A 69 11.67 -20.29 3.41
C ILE A 69 12.84 -19.88 2.51
N LEU A 70 12.62 -19.00 1.50
CA LEU A 70 13.71 -18.52 0.65
C LEU A 70 14.77 -17.75 1.43
N HIS A 71 14.38 -16.93 2.40
CA HIS A 71 15.32 -16.24 3.28
C HIS A 71 16.15 -17.24 4.09
N ILE A 72 15.52 -18.26 4.68
CA ILE A 72 16.23 -19.28 5.45
C ILE A 72 17.16 -20.11 4.55
N MET A 73 16.70 -20.52 3.37
CA MET A 73 17.50 -21.31 2.43
C MET A 73 18.69 -20.55 1.87
N THR A 74 18.51 -19.28 1.50
CA THR A 74 19.62 -18.41 1.03
C THR A 74 20.66 -18.16 2.13
N TYR A 75 20.22 -17.90 3.36
CA TYR A 75 21.15 -17.77 4.50
C TYR A 75 21.94 -19.06 4.77
N HIS A 76 21.32 -20.24 4.62
CA HIS A 76 22.00 -21.52 4.82
C HIS A 76 22.98 -21.85 3.68
N MET A 77 22.65 -21.50 2.43
CA MET A 77 23.51 -21.74 1.26
C MET A 77 24.75 -20.84 1.19
N ILE A 78 24.74 -19.68 1.86
CA ILE A 78 25.88 -18.75 1.92
C ILE A 78 26.82 -19.10 3.08
N LEU A 79 26.36 -19.87 4.06
CA LEU A 79 27.13 -20.29 5.24
C LEU A 79 27.68 -21.72 5.15
N ALA A 80 27.46 -22.42 4.04
CA ALA A 80 27.99 -23.74 3.73
C ALA A 80 29.05 -23.65 2.61
#